data_AF-A0A358MC97-F1
#
_entry.id   AF-A0A358MC97-F1
#
_cell.length_a   1.000
_cell.length_b   1.000
_cell.length_c   1.000
_cell.angle_alpha   90.00
_cell.angle_beta   90.00
_cell.angle_gamma   90.00
#
_symmetry.space_group_name_H-M   'P 1'
#
loop_
_entity.id
_entity.type
_entity.pdbx_description
1 polymer ?
#
loop_
_entity_poly.entity_id
_entity_poly.type
_entity_poly.pdbx_seq_one_letter_code
_entity_poly.pdbx_strand_id
1 'polypeptide(L)'
;MTDKRVPPPDLGTLSGPEAQSFLIGVNAVIWGYPAVLFEDLMAGRSQPDSEARTGTPRSLVNQFGRVRHLRGPEYKQIATPNNDTLFIQSFVDVTSEPLILSVPDLPAARYYVLQLWDANGDTFDHIGTRVTGNGAGRYALTGPGWAGTLPQGVTRINCPPCFAIWGRVAVYGSDDLEIARAIQDQITLTPLSCFSEHRSDETAVTALSEARVAMDLPQGLAPELAVFAKLARALRHTPPKPLQDDVIVDQLSLIGFSDSGRSFHPDRLTPAQISGLTKAV
;
A
#
# COMPACT_ATOMS: atom_id res chain seq x y z
N MET A 1 -6.90 -15.72 5.97
CA MET A 1 -6.78 -16.70 7.07
C MET A 1 -6.65 -18.06 6.40
N THR A 2 -5.48 -18.69 6.50
CA THR A 2 -5.28 -20.07 6.05
C THR A 2 -6.18 -20.98 6.87
N ASP A 3 -6.98 -21.78 6.17
CA ASP A 3 -7.83 -22.79 6.80
C ASP A 3 -6.91 -23.79 7.52
N LYS A 4 -7.00 -23.84 8.86
CA LYS A 4 -6.18 -24.72 9.71
C LYS A 4 -6.42 -26.21 9.44
N ARG A 5 -7.33 -26.56 8.53
CA ARG A 5 -7.66 -27.93 8.10
C ARG A 5 -6.87 -28.41 6.89
N VAL A 6 -6.09 -27.55 6.22
CA VAL A 6 -5.24 -27.97 5.10
C VAL A 6 -4.08 -28.80 5.66
N PRO A 7 -3.94 -30.08 5.25
CA PRO A 7 -2.80 -30.89 5.68
C PRO A 7 -1.49 -30.33 5.13
N PRO A 8 -0.35 -30.52 5.81
CA PRO A 8 0.93 -30.08 5.27
C PRO A 8 1.20 -30.77 3.92
N PRO A 9 1.90 -30.10 2.99
CA PRO A 9 2.26 -30.72 1.72
C PRO A 9 3.16 -31.94 1.95
N ASP A 10 3.01 -32.98 1.12
CA ASP A 10 3.97 -34.09 1.12
C ASP A 10 5.29 -33.64 0.48
N LEU A 11 6.34 -33.58 1.31
CA LEU A 11 7.69 -33.18 0.94
C LEU A 11 8.64 -34.38 0.76
N GLY A 12 8.23 -35.59 1.15
CA GLY A 12 9.12 -36.76 1.23
C GLY A 12 9.61 -37.28 -0.12
N THR A 13 8.99 -36.84 -1.21
CA THR A 13 9.25 -37.27 -2.59
C THR A 13 9.84 -36.18 -3.47
N LEU A 14 10.03 -34.96 -2.94
CA LEU A 14 10.53 -33.83 -3.72
C LEU A 14 11.95 -34.09 -4.23
N SER A 15 12.15 -33.97 -5.53
CA SER A 15 13.47 -34.10 -6.16
C SER A 15 13.60 -33.24 -7.42
N GLY A 16 14.85 -32.98 -7.83
CA GLY A 16 15.16 -32.32 -9.09
C GLY A 16 14.45 -30.97 -9.27
N PRO A 17 13.88 -30.69 -10.47
CA PRO A 17 13.19 -29.43 -10.76
C PRO A 17 11.99 -29.13 -9.85
N GLU A 18 11.31 -30.17 -9.34
CA GLU A 18 10.17 -29.99 -8.44
C GLU A 18 10.63 -29.44 -7.08
N ALA A 19 11.66 -30.04 -6.49
CA ALA A 19 12.25 -29.57 -5.24
C ALA A 19 12.82 -28.15 -5.35
N GLN A 20 13.49 -27.85 -6.47
CA GLN A 20 14.00 -26.51 -6.75
C GLN A 20 12.86 -25.48 -6.82
N SER A 21 11.79 -25.81 -7.54
CA SER A 21 10.63 -24.92 -7.69
C SER A 21 9.88 -24.69 -6.39
N PHE A 22 9.77 -25.73 -5.56
CA PHE A 22 9.23 -25.61 -4.20
C PHE A 22 10.07 -24.63 -3.36
N LEU A 23 11.39 -24.80 -3.30
CA LEU A 23 12.25 -23.92 -2.51
C LEU A 23 12.21 -22.46 -2.97
N ILE A 24 12.31 -22.23 -4.28
CA ILE A 24 12.22 -20.88 -4.85
C ILE A 24 10.83 -20.30 -4.62
N GLY A 25 9.77 -21.11 -4.77
CA GLY A 25 8.40 -20.72 -4.50
C GLY A 25 8.19 -20.26 -3.06
N VAL A 26 8.69 -21.02 -2.08
CA VAL A 26 8.61 -20.65 -0.66
C VAL A 26 9.35 -19.33 -0.39
N ASN A 27 10.57 -19.19 -0.93
CA ASN A 27 11.33 -17.95 -0.77
C ASN A 27 10.62 -16.75 -1.42
N ALA A 28 10.05 -16.94 -2.62
CA ALA A 28 9.30 -15.92 -3.33
C ALA A 28 8.05 -15.49 -2.55
N VAL A 29 7.33 -16.44 -1.94
CA VAL A 29 6.16 -16.14 -1.09
C VAL A 29 6.58 -15.36 0.15
N ILE A 30 7.62 -15.79 0.87
CA ILE A 30 8.08 -15.12 2.09
C ILE A 30 8.56 -13.70 1.79
N TRP A 31 9.46 -13.56 0.80
CA TRP A 31 10.03 -12.27 0.40
C TRP A 31 8.96 -11.34 -0.19
N GLY A 32 8.10 -11.86 -1.05
CA GLY A 32 7.05 -11.11 -1.73
C GLY A 32 5.82 -10.81 -0.88
N TYR A 33 5.70 -11.41 0.31
CA TYR A 33 4.52 -11.30 1.17
C TYR A 33 4.12 -9.85 1.47
N PRO A 34 5.03 -8.95 1.90
CA PRO A 34 4.64 -7.57 2.21
C PRO A 34 4.06 -6.83 1.01
N ALA A 35 4.70 -6.95 -0.17
CA ALA A 35 4.28 -6.27 -1.37
C ALA A 35 2.91 -6.78 -1.89
N VAL A 36 2.70 -8.10 -1.87
CA VAL A 36 1.41 -8.71 -2.24
C VAL A 36 0.32 -8.31 -1.24
N LEU A 37 0.62 -8.35 0.06
CA LEU A 37 -0.32 -7.93 1.09
C LEU A 37 -0.68 -6.45 0.96
N PHE A 38 0.28 -5.58 0.62
CA PHE A 38 0.05 -4.16 0.39
C PHE A 38 -0.94 -3.94 -0.76
N GLU A 39 -0.76 -4.62 -1.90
CA GLU A 39 -1.69 -4.56 -3.04
C GLU A 39 -3.09 -5.04 -2.66
N ASP A 40 -3.19 -6.17 -1.94
CA ASP A 40 -4.47 -6.71 -1.48
C ASP A 40 -5.17 -5.77 -0.48
N LEU A 41 -4.41 -5.14 0.43
CA LEU A 41 -4.92 -4.15 1.39
C LEU A 41 -5.41 -2.89 0.69
N MET A 42 -4.67 -2.41 -0.32
CA MET A 42 -5.06 -1.26 -1.12
C MET A 42 -6.33 -1.57 -1.90
N ALA A 43 -6.37 -2.66 -2.66
CA ALA A 43 -7.57 -3.05 -3.41
C ALA A 43 -8.81 -3.23 -2.50
N GLY A 44 -8.63 -3.85 -1.33
CA GLY A 44 -9.71 -4.07 -0.37
C GLY A 44 -10.16 -2.82 0.41
N ARG A 45 -9.40 -1.73 0.39
CA ARG A 45 -9.69 -0.47 1.09
C ARG A 45 -9.90 0.72 0.16
N SER A 46 -9.70 0.55 -1.14
CA SER A 46 -9.92 1.59 -2.16
C SER A 46 -11.20 1.44 -2.95
N GLN A 47 -12.20 0.79 -2.35
CA GLN A 47 -13.57 0.81 -2.84
C GLN A 47 -14.33 2.02 -2.28
N PRO A 48 -15.10 2.75 -3.11
CA PRO A 48 -15.86 3.93 -2.68
C PRO A 48 -17.04 3.61 -1.74
N ASP A 49 -17.37 2.33 -1.51
CA ASP A 49 -18.40 1.93 -0.55
C ASP A 49 -17.88 1.92 0.89
N SER A 50 -18.18 3.04 1.56
CA SER A 50 -18.65 3.18 2.94
C SER A 50 -17.78 2.62 4.07
N GLU A 51 -17.42 3.51 4.99
CA GLU A 51 -16.93 3.23 6.35
C GLU A 51 -17.81 2.24 7.16
N ALA A 52 -19.01 1.91 6.67
CA ALA A 52 -19.96 1.02 7.31
C ALA A 52 -19.34 -0.35 7.64
N ARG A 53 -19.04 -0.53 8.93
CA ARG A 53 -18.81 -1.78 9.68
C ARG A 53 -17.38 -2.23 9.93
N THR A 54 -16.34 -1.61 9.36
CA THR A 54 -14.96 -2.12 9.56
C THR A 54 -14.07 -1.26 10.45
N GLY A 55 -14.48 -0.03 10.77
CA GLY A 55 -13.68 0.91 11.56
C GLY A 55 -12.35 1.30 10.92
N THR A 56 -12.07 0.86 9.70
CA THR A 56 -10.82 1.10 8.95
C THR A 56 -11.08 2.19 7.90
N PRO A 57 -10.19 3.18 7.74
CA PRO A 57 -10.39 4.20 6.71
C PRO A 57 -10.35 3.56 5.31
N ARG A 58 -11.34 3.91 4.48
CA ARG A 58 -11.49 3.46 3.09
C ARG A 58 -11.71 4.67 2.19
N SER A 59 -11.05 4.68 1.04
CA SER A 59 -11.14 5.76 0.05
C SER A 59 -10.43 5.35 -1.23
N LEU A 60 -10.80 5.98 -2.34
CA LEU A 60 -10.06 5.87 -3.59
C LEU A 60 -8.56 6.12 -3.38
N VAL A 61 -7.73 5.50 -4.21
CA VAL A 61 -6.28 5.81 -4.26
C VAL A 61 -6.12 7.31 -4.51
N ASN A 62 -5.14 7.92 -3.84
CA ASN A 62 -4.89 9.36 -3.82
C ASN A 62 -5.97 10.21 -3.12
N GLN A 63 -6.89 9.58 -2.37
CA GLN A 63 -7.82 10.26 -1.46
C GLN A 63 -7.66 9.76 -0.02
N PHE A 64 -8.13 10.56 0.93
CA PHE A 64 -8.12 10.21 2.34
C PHE A 64 -9.46 9.62 2.81
N GLY A 65 -9.42 8.40 3.35
CA GLY A 65 -10.49 7.85 4.18
C GLY A 65 -10.30 8.33 5.62
N ARG A 66 -11.39 8.65 6.33
CA ARG A 66 -11.34 9.35 7.64
C ARG A 66 -12.22 8.68 8.67
N VAL A 67 -11.64 7.92 9.59
CA VAL A 67 -12.41 7.37 10.71
C VAL A 67 -12.84 8.52 11.63
N ARG A 68 -14.16 8.78 11.68
CA ARG A 68 -14.75 9.92 12.41
C ARG A 68 -15.07 9.67 13.86
N HIS A 69 -14.84 8.46 14.37
CA HIS A 69 -15.15 8.09 15.74
C HIS A 69 -13.94 7.41 16.38
N LEU A 70 -13.74 7.64 17.68
CA LEU A 70 -12.77 6.88 18.46
C LEU A 70 -13.21 5.41 18.52
N ARG A 71 -12.23 4.50 18.56
CA ARG A 71 -12.49 3.06 18.54
C ARG A 71 -12.67 2.51 19.96
N GLY A 72 -13.89 2.10 20.27
CA GLY A 72 -14.21 1.35 21.47
C GLY A 72 -13.89 -0.16 21.40
N PRO A 73 -14.16 -0.92 22.48
CA PRO A 73 -13.91 -2.37 22.57
C PRO A 73 -14.61 -3.23 21.51
N GLU A 74 -15.63 -2.70 20.85
CA GLU A 74 -16.40 -3.34 19.79
C GLU A 74 -15.61 -3.49 18.47
N TYR A 75 -14.54 -2.69 18.27
CA TYR A 75 -13.71 -2.74 17.07
C TYR A 75 -12.63 -3.83 17.19
N LYS A 76 -12.84 -4.96 16.51
CA LYS A 76 -11.97 -6.15 16.58
C LYS A 76 -11.10 -6.38 15.32
N GLN A 77 -11.13 -5.46 14.36
CA GLN A 77 -10.48 -5.65 13.05
C GLN A 77 -8.95 -5.50 13.11
N ILE A 78 -8.43 -4.81 14.13
CA ILE A 78 -6.99 -4.62 14.37
C ILE A 78 -6.73 -4.93 15.84
N ALA A 79 -5.62 -5.60 16.16
CA ALA A 79 -5.23 -5.85 17.55
C ALA A 79 -4.98 -4.52 18.27
N THR A 80 -5.56 -4.36 19.47
CA THR A 80 -5.36 -3.20 20.37
C THR A 80 -5.52 -1.84 19.67
N PRO A 81 -6.71 -1.49 19.15
CA PRO A 81 -6.92 -0.17 18.59
C PRO A 81 -6.76 0.88 19.69
N ASN A 82 -6.01 1.94 19.41
CA ASN A 82 -5.92 3.07 20.31
C ASN A 82 -7.23 3.88 20.27
N ASN A 83 -7.63 4.41 21.43
CA ASN A 83 -8.90 5.10 21.66
C ASN A 83 -8.70 6.61 21.97
N ASP A 84 -7.56 7.16 21.56
CA ASP A 84 -7.10 8.52 21.84
C ASP A 84 -6.88 9.37 20.57
N THR A 85 -7.03 8.77 19.37
CA THR A 85 -6.85 9.47 18.10
C THR A 85 -7.88 9.08 17.05
N LEU A 86 -8.28 10.04 16.22
CA LEU A 86 -8.95 9.74 14.95
C LEU A 86 -7.94 9.33 13.88
N PHE A 87 -8.30 8.34 13.08
CA PHE A 87 -7.46 7.83 12.00
C PHE A 87 -7.83 8.42 10.65
N ILE A 88 -6.81 8.72 9.85
CA ILE A 88 -6.95 9.10 8.44
C ILE A 88 -5.95 8.27 7.62
N GLN A 89 -6.34 7.72 6.48
CA GLN A 89 -5.43 6.93 5.64
C GLN A 89 -5.62 7.27 4.17
N SER A 90 -4.53 7.28 3.41
CA SER A 90 -4.56 7.19 1.95
C SER A 90 -3.57 6.14 1.47
N PHE A 91 -3.96 5.34 0.48
CA PHE A 91 -3.00 4.70 -0.41
C PHE A 91 -2.68 5.68 -1.53
N VAL A 92 -1.40 5.85 -1.82
CA VAL A 92 -0.90 6.88 -2.71
C VAL A 92 -0.14 6.25 -3.88
N ASP A 93 -0.44 6.74 -5.08
CA ASP A 93 0.26 6.45 -6.32
C ASP A 93 0.66 7.77 -6.99
N VAL A 94 1.97 7.97 -7.14
CA VAL A 94 2.60 9.17 -7.74
C VAL A 94 3.29 8.85 -9.07
N THR A 95 2.91 7.75 -9.72
CA THR A 95 3.49 7.32 -11.01
C THR A 95 3.14 8.26 -12.16
N SER A 96 1.94 8.87 -12.12
CA SER A 96 1.46 9.78 -13.16
C SER A 96 1.93 11.22 -12.94
N GLU A 97 1.76 11.73 -11.72
CA GLU A 97 2.24 13.05 -11.30
C GLU A 97 2.40 13.13 -9.77
N PRO A 98 3.15 14.12 -9.23
CA PRO A 98 3.21 14.36 -7.80
C PRO A 98 1.85 14.76 -7.20
N LEU A 99 1.67 14.49 -5.91
CA LEU A 99 0.56 15.03 -5.12
C LEU A 99 1.07 16.08 -4.14
N ILE A 100 0.28 17.12 -3.92
CA ILE A 100 0.44 18.07 -2.83
C ILE A 100 -0.39 17.59 -1.65
N LEU A 101 0.29 17.20 -0.58
CA LEU A 101 -0.29 16.98 0.74
C LEU A 101 -0.35 18.32 1.48
N SER A 102 -1.56 18.77 1.76
CA SER A 102 -1.79 19.98 2.56
C SER A 102 -2.17 19.61 3.99
N VAL A 103 -1.55 20.26 4.96
CA VAL A 103 -1.83 20.13 6.39
C VAL A 103 -2.17 21.53 6.93
N PRO A 104 -3.28 21.70 7.69
CA PRO A 104 -3.66 22.99 8.25
C PRO A 104 -2.75 23.39 9.41
N ASP A 105 -2.94 24.59 9.95
CA ASP A 105 -2.47 24.89 11.31
C ASP A 105 -3.26 24.06 12.32
N LEU A 106 -2.56 23.43 13.26
CA LEU A 106 -3.17 22.73 14.39
C LEU A 106 -2.97 23.53 15.68
N PRO A 107 -3.91 23.41 16.66
CA PRO A 107 -3.68 23.93 18.00
C PRO A 107 -2.33 23.45 18.56
N ALA A 108 -1.55 24.35 19.16
CA ALA A 108 -0.15 24.08 19.53
C ALA A 108 0.05 22.85 20.44
N ALA A 109 -0.93 22.56 21.30
CA ALA A 109 -0.87 21.41 22.22
C ALA A 109 -1.35 20.09 21.60
N ARG A 110 -1.92 20.09 20.38
CA ARG A 110 -2.51 18.89 19.78
C ARG A 110 -1.49 18.03 19.07
N TYR A 111 -1.46 16.75 19.42
CA TYR A 111 -0.66 15.76 18.71
C TYR A 111 -1.30 15.35 17.38
N TYR A 112 -0.49 15.33 16.32
CA TYR A 112 -0.80 14.62 15.08
C TYR A 112 0.44 14.01 14.45
N VAL A 113 0.22 12.99 13.63
CA VAL A 113 1.25 12.41 12.77
C VAL A 113 0.61 11.89 11.48
N LEU A 114 1.34 12.01 10.37
CA LEU A 114 1.12 11.35 9.09
C LEU A 114 2.38 10.53 8.82
N GLN A 115 2.29 9.22 9.01
CA GLN A 115 3.36 8.26 8.76
C GLN A 115 3.34 7.84 7.29
N LEU A 116 4.46 7.99 6.58
CA LEU A 116 4.60 7.58 5.18
C LEU A 116 5.39 6.26 5.11
N TRP A 117 4.75 5.20 4.63
CA TRP A 117 5.35 3.85 4.61
C TRP A 117 5.14 3.15 3.27
N ASP A 118 6.16 2.42 2.82
CA ASP A 118 6.18 1.73 1.53
C ASP A 118 5.52 0.35 1.58
N ALA A 119 5.43 -0.33 0.43
CA ALA A 119 4.82 -1.66 0.34
C ALA A 119 5.61 -2.76 1.08
N ASN A 120 6.85 -2.51 1.49
CA ASN A 120 7.64 -3.43 2.30
C ASN A 120 7.36 -3.28 3.81
N GLY A 121 6.58 -2.28 4.19
CA GLY A 121 6.33 -1.93 5.59
C GLY A 121 7.35 -0.93 6.16
N ASP A 122 8.30 -0.46 5.36
CA ASP A 122 9.32 0.47 5.79
C ASP A 122 8.74 1.89 5.86
N THR A 123 8.93 2.56 7.00
CA THR A 123 8.58 3.97 7.12
C THR A 123 9.72 4.83 6.63
N PHE A 124 9.47 5.63 5.59
CA PHE A 124 10.50 6.45 4.96
C PHE A 124 10.41 7.93 5.33
N ASP A 125 9.24 8.42 5.78
CA ASP A 125 9.09 9.81 6.21
C ASP A 125 7.92 10.00 7.21
N HIS A 126 7.89 11.14 7.88
CA HIS A 126 6.84 11.57 8.79
C HIS A 126 6.57 13.07 8.70
N ILE A 127 5.30 13.44 8.70
CA ILE A 127 4.85 14.81 8.93
C ILE A 127 4.07 14.82 10.24
N GLY A 128 4.31 15.78 11.13
CA GLY A 128 3.64 15.76 12.43
C GLY A 128 4.30 16.64 13.48
N THR A 129 3.62 16.75 14.63
CA THR A 129 4.01 17.57 15.79
C THR A 129 5.48 17.43 16.18
N ARG A 130 6.04 16.21 16.08
CA ARG A 130 7.40 15.89 16.53
C ARG A 130 8.50 16.24 15.52
N VAL A 131 8.17 16.38 14.24
CA VAL A 131 9.15 16.48 13.14
C VAL A 131 9.01 17.80 12.40
N THR A 132 7.78 18.17 12.03
CA THR A 132 7.48 19.38 11.25
C THR A 132 6.73 20.44 12.06
N GLY A 133 6.34 20.11 13.30
CA GLY A 133 5.54 20.97 14.16
C GLY A 133 4.07 21.02 13.75
N ASN A 134 3.34 21.98 14.35
CA ASN A 134 1.89 22.13 14.21
C ASN A 134 1.47 23.26 13.26
N GLY A 135 2.43 23.92 12.61
CA GLY A 135 2.14 24.92 11.60
C GLY A 135 1.60 24.31 10.32
N ALA A 136 0.85 25.10 9.55
CA ALA A 136 0.37 24.74 8.23
C ALA A 136 1.57 24.40 7.31
N GLY A 137 1.39 23.38 6.48
CA GLY A 137 2.44 22.86 5.62
C GLY A 137 1.90 22.31 4.32
N ARG A 138 2.72 22.41 3.27
CA ARG A 138 2.46 21.82 1.96
C ARG A 138 3.65 20.98 1.56
N TYR A 139 3.39 19.72 1.20
CA TYR A 139 4.41 18.74 0.89
C TYR A 139 4.14 18.12 -0.48
N ALA A 140 5.08 18.23 -1.41
CA ALA A 140 5.00 17.56 -2.69
C ALA A 140 5.54 16.14 -2.56
N LEU A 141 4.66 15.17 -2.66
CA LEU A 141 4.96 13.75 -2.71
C LEU A 141 5.39 13.40 -4.14
N THR A 142 6.69 13.30 -4.37
CA THR A 142 7.27 13.14 -5.71
C THR A 142 7.74 11.72 -5.95
N GLY A 143 7.32 11.11 -7.06
CA GLY A 143 7.80 9.79 -7.46
C GLY A 143 9.26 9.78 -7.91
N PRO A 144 9.87 8.59 -8.08
CA PRO A 144 11.25 8.45 -8.51
C PRO A 144 11.51 9.15 -9.85
N GLY A 145 12.62 9.89 -9.95
CA GLY A 145 13.03 10.56 -11.18
C GLY A 145 12.28 11.85 -11.53
N TRP A 146 11.31 12.29 -10.71
CA TRP A 146 10.60 13.54 -10.96
C TRP A 146 11.55 14.76 -10.90
N ALA A 147 11.48 15.60 -11.94
CA ALA A 147 12.41 16.72 -12.18
C ALA A 147 11.71 18.06 -12.50
N GLY A 148 10.42 18.21 -12.16
CA GLY A 148 9.68 19.45 -12.39
C GLY A 148 10.02 20.57 -11.39
N THR A 149 9.34 21.70 -11.51
CA THR A 149 9.42 22.82 -10.57
C THR A 149 8.23 22.78 -9.61
N LEU A 150 8.49 22.97 -8.31
CA LEU A 150 7.44 23.04 -7.29
C LEU A 150 6.98 24.49 -7.06
N PRO A 151 5.71 24.71 -6.69
CA PRO A 151 5.24 26.01 -6.23
C PRO A 151 6.01 26.51 -5.01
N GLN A 152 6.07 27.84 -4.84
CA GLN A 152 6.73 28.44 -3.67
C GLN A 152 6.11 27.96 -2.35
N GLY A 153 6.96 27.67 -1.36
CA GLY A 153 6.52 27.23 -0.03
C GLY A 153 6.09 25.77 0.05
N VAL A 154 6.32 24.97 -1.00
CA VAL A 154 6.07 23.52 -1.01
C VAL A 154 7.36 22.75 -0.75
N THR A 155 7.36 21.92 0.29
CA THR A 155 8.50 21.07 0.65
C THR A 155 8.45 19.76 -0.15
N ARG A 156 9.52 19.39 -0.83
CA ARG A 156 9.60 18.11 -1.56
C ARG A 156 9.82 16.94 -0.61
N ILE A 157 9.08 15.86 -0.81
CA ILE A 157 9.33 14.53 -0.24
C ILE A 157 9.54 13.56 -1.41
N ASN A 158 10.64 12.82 -1.39
CA ASN A 158 10.91 11.78 -2.38
C ASN A 158 10.25 10.49 -1.91
N CYS A 159 9.33 9.98 -2.73
CA CYS A 159 8.53 8.81 -2.41
C CYS A 159 8.86 7.65 -3.35
N PRO A 160 8.64 6.39 -2.92
CA PRO A 160 8.47 5.29 -3.86
C PRO A 160 7.25 5.54 -4.77
N PRO A 161 7.11 4.79 -5.89
CA PRO A 161 6.00 4.99 -6.84
C PRO A 161 4.62 4.83 -6.20
N CYS A 162 4.50 3.87 -5.26
CA CYS A 162 3.31 3.64 -4.47
C CYS A 162 3.66 3.46 -2.99
N PHE A 163 2.82 3.97 -2.10
CA PHE A 163 2.99 3.92 -0.65
C PHE A 163 1.66 4.21 0.06
N ALA A 164 1.66 4.23 1.39
CA ALA A 164 0.50 4.65 2.16
C ALA A 164 0.87 5.73 3.18
N ILE A 165 -0.10 6.59 3.44
CA ILE A 165 -0.08 7.56 4.53
C ILE A 165 -1.01 7.03 5.61
N TRP A 166 -0.48 6.81 6.81
CA TRP A 166 -1.27 6.46 7.98
C TRP A 166 -1.21 7.58 9.02
N GLY A 167 -2.34 8.27 9.18
CA GLY A 167 -2.47 9.46 10.00
C GLY A 167 -3.24 9.24 11.29
N ARG A 168 -2.84 9.98 12.33
CA ARG A 168 -3.49 10.02 13.64
C ARG A 168 -3.63 11.48 14.08
N VAL A 169 -4.82 11.87 14.54
CA VAL A 169 -5.10 13.18 15.14
C VAL A 169 -5.63 12.96 16.55
N ALA A 170 -4.95 13.47 17.57
CA ALA A 170 -5.35 13.27 18.96
C ALA A 170 -6.71 13.89 19.28
N VAL A 171 -7.43 13.27 20.22
CA VAL A 171 -8.70 13.74 20.78
C VAL A 171 -8.57 13.82 22.30
N TYR A 172 -8.80 15.00 22.87
CA TYR A 172 -8.68 15.29 24.31
C TYR A 172 -10.06 15.37 24.97
N GLY A 173 -10.76 14.24 25.04
CA GLY A 173 -12.10 14.14 25.62
C GLY A 173 -13.22 14.27 24.56
N SER A 174 -14.47 14.06 24.99
CA SER A 174 -15.64 14.03 24.08
C SER A 174 -15.87 15.34 23.34
N ASP A 175 -15.68 16.47 24.04
CA ASP A 175 -16.02 17.80 23.52
C ASP A 175 -15.00 18.29 22.48
N ASP A 176 -13.87 17.59 22.38
CA ASP A 176 -12.77 17.88 21.46
C ASP A 176 -12.89 17.15 20.10
N LEU A 177 -13.83 16.19 20.01
CA LEU A 177 -13.99 15.32 18.86
C LEU A 177 -14.24 16.09 17.56
N GLU A 178 -15.08 17.13 17.60
CA GLU A 178 -15.38 17.96 16.42
C GLU A 178 -14.15 18.76 15.95
N ILE A 179 -13.29 19.18 16.87
CA ILE A 179 -12.05 19.89 16.51
C ILE A 179 -11.12 18.94 15.76
N ALA A 180 -10.97 17.69 16.24
CA ALA A 180 -10.17 16.69 15.55
C ALA A 180 -10.74 16.34 14.17
N ARG A 181 -12.07 16.26 14.01
CA ARG A 181 -12.74 16.03 12.72
C ARG A 181 -12.49 17.17 11.74
N ALA A 182 -12.64 18.42 12.19
CA ALA A 182 -12.39 19.60 11.37
C ALA A 182 -10.92 19.70 10.89
N ILE A 183 -9.97 19.19 11.70
CA ILE A 183 -8.56 19.07 11.27
C ILE A 183 -8.42 18.01 10.18
N GLN A 184 -9.02 16.82 10.35
CA GLN A 184 -8.98 15.77 9.32
C GLN A 184 -9.55 16.26 7.98
N ASP A 185 -10.61 17.08 8.01
CA ASP A 185 -11.25 17.63 6.80
C ASP A 185 -10.31 18.51 5.98
N GLN A 186 -9.41 19.22 6.66
CA GLN A 186 -8.46 20.12 6.03
C GLN A 186 -7.16 19.43 5.58
N ILE A 187 -6.94 18.17 5.97
CA ILE A 187 -5.83 17.37 5.45
C ILE A 187 -6.25 16.80 4.08
N THR A 188 -5.56 17.21 3.02
CA THR A 188 -5.94 16.89 1.63
C THR A 188 -4.76 16.41 0.81
N LEU A 189 -5.06 15.62 -0.22
CA LEU A 189 -4.16 15.31 -1.33
C LEU A 189 -4.73 15.96 -2.59
N THR A 190 -3.88 16.66 -3.33
CA THR A 190 -4.27 17.32 -4.59
C THR A 190 -3.20 17.08 -5.64
N PRO A 191 -3.53 16.58 -6.85
CA PRO A 191 -2.56 16.47 -7.93
C PRO A 191 -1.85 17.80 -8.19
N LEU A 192 -0.54 17.77 -8.47
CA LEU A 192 0.26 18.98 -8.65
C LEU A 192 -0.29 19.90 -9.77
N SER A 193 -0.76 19.29 -10.86
CA SER A 193 -1.45 19.97 -11.96
C SER A 193 -2.66 20.77 -11.47
N CYS A 194 -3.50 20.13 -10.66
CA CYS A 194 -4.72 20.70 -10.10
C CYS A 194 -4.44 21.75 -9.02
N PHE A 195 -3.42 21.53 -8.19
CA PHE A 195 -3.00 22.47 -7.15
C PHE A 195 -2.54 23.80 -7.74
N SER A 196 -1.77 23.75 -8.82
CA SER A 196 -1.27 24.96 -9.50
C SER A 196 -2.40 25.77 -10.13
N GLU A 197 -3.43 25.09 -10.63
CA GLU A 197 -4.62 25.69 -11.26
C GLU A 197 -5.78 25.98 -10.29
N HIS A 198 -5.62 25.65 -9.00
CA HIS A 198 -6.67 25.78 -7.97
C HIS A 198 -7.99 25.07 -8.35
N ARG A 199 -7.89 23.90 -8.99
CA ARG A 199 -9.04 23.07 -9.39
C ARG A 199 -9.05 21.71 -8.69
N SER A 200 -10.17 21.00 -8.82
CA SER A 200 -10.26 19.58 -8.51
C SER A 200 -10.54 18.78 -9.78
N ASP A 201 -10.06 17.53 -9.83
CA ASP A 201 -10.35 16.60 -10.91
C ASP A 201 -10.70 15.22 -10.32
N GLU A 202 -11.92 15.14 -9.78
CA GLU A 202 -12.42 13.91 -9.15
C GLU A 202 -12.56 12.76 -10.16
N THR A 203 -12.84 13.07 -11.43
CA THR A 203 -12.96 12.09 -12.51
C THR A 203 -11.61 11.43 -12.78
N ALA A 204 -10.53 12.21 -12.91
CA ALA A 204 -9.19 11.66 -13.09
C ALA A 204 -8.74 10.82 -11.89
N VAL A 205 -9.03 11.28 -10.66
CA VAL A 205 -8.70 10.52 -9.45
C VAL A 205 -9.47 9.18 -9.40
N THR A 206 -10.75 9.18 -9.77
CA THR A 206 -11.56 7.96 -9.83
C THR A 206 -11.03 6.98 -10.86
N ALA A 207 -10.77 7.45 -12.09
CA ALA A 207 -10.22 6.63 -13.17
C ALA A 207 -8.85 6.03 -12.81
N LEU A 208 -7.97 6.83 -12.17
CA LEU A 208 -6.69 6.35 -11.67
C LEU A 208 -6.89 5.26 -10.61
N SER A 209 -7.77 5.50 -9.63
CA SER A 209 -8.02 4.52 -8.56
C SER A 209 -8.56 3.20 -9.11
N GLU A 210 -9.54 3.25 -10.01
CA GLU A 210 -10.11 2.06 -10.67
C GLU A 210 -9.04 1.26 -11.41
N ALA A 211 -8.25 1.94 -12.26
CA ALA A 211 -7.14 1.31 -12.97
C ALA A 211 -6.09 0.71 -12.01
N ARG A 212 -5.80 1.42 -10.90
CA ARG A 212 -4.76 1.03 -9.96
C ARG A 212 -5.10 -0.22 -9.16
N VAL A 213 -6.38 -0.42 -8.83
CA VAL A 213 -6.85 -1.59 -8.08
C VAL A 213 -7.37 -2.72 -8.96
N ALA A 214 -7.59 -2.47 -10.25
CA ALA A 214 -8.01 -3.49 -11.21
C ALA A 214 -6.95 -4.59 -11.33
N MET A 215 -7.26 -5.79 -10.84
CA MET A 215 -6.39 -6.96 -10.95
C MET A 215 -6.97 -7.98 -11.93
N ASP A 216 -6.32 -8.10 -13.08
CA ASP A 216 -6.59 -9.18 -14.03
C ASP A 216 -5.62 -10.34 -13.78
N LEU A 217 -6.16 -11.43 -13.24
CA LEU A 217 -5.44 -12.71 -13.19
C LEU A 217 -5.57 -13.41 -14.54
N PRO A 218 -4.53 -14.12 -15.01
CA PRO A 218 -4.64 -14.95 -16.21
C PRO A 218 -5.82 -15.92 -16.13
N GLN A 219 -6.62 -15.98 -17.20
CA GLN A 219 -7.76 -16.89 -17.26
C GLN A 219 -7.29 -18.35 -17.13
N GLY A 220 -7.96 -19.13 -16.29
CA GLY A 220 -7.62 -20.54 -16.06
C GLY A 220 -6.39 -20.76 -15.16
N LEU A 221 -5.85 -19.70 -14.54
CA LEU A 221 -4.78 -19.84 -13.55
C LEU A 221 -5.29 -20.64 -12.35
N ALA A 222 -4.54 -21.69 -11.99
CA ALA A 222 -4.81 -22.46 -10.78
C ALA A 222 -4.76 -21.54 -9.54
N PRO A 223 -5.72 -21.63 -8.60
CA PRO A 223 -5.76 -20.78 -7.40
C PRO A 223 -4.45 -20.75 -6.60
N GLU A 224 -3.73 -21.87 -6.55
CA GLU A 224 -2.46 -22.05 -5.84
C GLU A 224 -1.34 -21.24 -6.50
N LEU A 225 -1.41 -20.99 -7.81
CA LEU A 225 -0.43 -20.17 -8.52
C LEU A 225 -0.78 -18.68 -8.51
N ALA A 226 -1.96 -18.29 -8.01
CA ALA A 226 -2.41 -16.90 -8.02
C ALA A 226 -1.47 -15.96 -7.24
N VAL A 227 -0.80 -16.46 -6.18
CA VAL A 227 0.15 -15.67 -5.40
C VAL A 227 1.34 -15.19 -6.24
N PHE A 228 1.80 -15.98 -7.22
CA PHE A 228 2.93 -15.62 -8.07
C PHE A 228 2.52 -14.56 -9.11
N ALA A 229 1.30 -14.64 -9.64
CA ALA A 229 0.73 -13.59 -10.48
C ALA A 229 0.52 -12.28 -9.69
N LYS A 230 0.08 -12.37 -8.43
CA LYS A 230 0.02 -11.22 -7.51
C LYS A 230 1.38 -10.61 -7.25
N LEU A 231 2.39 -11.44 -7.00
CA LEU A 231 3.76 -10.99 -6.79
C LEU A 231 4.27 -10.24 -8.02
N ALA A 232 4.11 -10.80 -9.22
CA ALA A 232 4.51 -10.13 -10.46
C ALA A 232 3.83 -8.76 -10.63
N ARG A 233 2.54 -8.66 -10.29
CA ARG A 233 1.84 -7.38 -10.26
C ARG A 233 2.45 -6.41 -9.25
N ALA A 234 2.64 -6.84 -8.01
CA ALA A 234 3.16 -5.99 -6.94
C ALA A 234 4.54 -5.40 -7.32
N LEU A 235 5.40 -6.21 -7.95
CA LEU A 235 6.74 -5.78 -8.37
C LEU A 235 6.75 -4.72 -9.49
N ARG A 236 5.63 -4.48 -10.18
CA ARG A 236 5.52 -3.35 -11.13
C ARG A 236 5.47 -2.01 -10.43
N HIS A 237 4.93 -1.97 -9.21
CA HIS A 237 4.73 -0.76 -8.42
C HIS A 237 5.72 -0.66 -7.24
N THR A 238 6.24 -1.80 -6.79
CA THR A 238 7.28 -1.93 -5.76
C THR A 238 8.45 -2.69 -6.38
N PRO A 239 9.26 -2.04 -7.25
CA PRO A 239 10.35 -2.73 -7.90
C PRO A 239 11.36 -3.28 -6.88
N PRO A 240 12.00 -4.42 -7.15
CA PRO A 240 13.04 -4.97 -6.28
C PRO A 240 14.13 -3.94 -6.02
N LYS A 241 14.63 -3.90 -4.78
CA LYS A 241 15.72 -3.02 -4.35
C LYS A 241 17.03 -3.52 -4.98
N PRO A 242 17.67 -2.75 -5.87
CA PRO A 242 18.93 -3.18 -6.50
C PRO A 242 19.98 -3.53 -5.44
N LEU A 243 20.83 -4.52 -5.73
CA LEU A 243 21.86 -5.08 -4.84
C LEU A 243 21.33 -5.87 -3.63
N GLN A 244 20.13 -5.55 -3.13
CA GLN A 244 19.52 -6.25 -2.00
C GLN A 244 18.71 -7.46 -2.46
N ASP A 245 17.93 -7.29 -3.52
CA ASP A 245 16.97 -8.29 -4.00
C ASP A 245 17.44 -9.04 -5.25
N ASP A 246 18.64 -8.75 -5.78
CA ASP A 246 19.11 -9.31 -7.06
C ASP A 246 19.10 -10.84 -7.06
N VAL A 247 19.56 -11.47 -5.96
CA VAL A 247 19.63 -12.94 -5.85
C VAL A 247 18.24 -13.58 -5.91
N ILE A 248 17.25 -13.01 -5.20
CA ILE A 248 15.90 -13.58 -5.21
C ILE A 248 15.24 -13.34 -6.57
N VAL A 249 15.45 -12.18 -7.19
CA VAL A 249 14.93 -11.86 -8.52
C VAL A 249 15.51 -12.79 -9.59
N ASP A 250 16.81 -13.10 -9.54
CA ASP A 250 17.45 -14.05 -10.45
C ASP A 250 16.89 -15.47 -10.27
N GLN A 251 16.57 -15.86 -9.03
CA GLN A 251 15.92 -17.16 -8.77
C GLN A 251 14.51 -17.23 -9.36
N LEU A 252 13.74 -16.12 -9.35
CA LEU A 252 12.38 -16.10 -9.91
C LEU A 252 12.36 -16.49 -11.39
N SER A 253 13.42 -16.19 -12.16
CA SER A 253 13.45 -16.57 -13.59
C SER A 253 13.44 -18.09 -13.81
N LEU A 254 13.83 -18.87 -12.81
CA LEU A 254 13.80 -20.35 -12.85
C LEU A 254 12.39 -20.92 -12.63
N ILE A 255 11.43 -20.10 -12.19
CA ILE A 255 10.05 -20.51 -11.90
C ILE A 255 9.03 -19.68 -12.69
N GLY A 256 9.38 -19.31 -13.94
CA GLY A 256 8.43 -18.72 -14.89
C GLY A 256 8.25 -17.20 -14.78
N PHE A 257 9.08 -16.51 -14.00
CA PHE A 257 9.11 -15.05 -14.01
C PHE A 257 10.07 -14.48 -15.07
N SER A 258 9.83 -13.24 -15.45
CA SER A 258 10.68 -12.43 -16.35
C SER A 258 10.58 -10.95 -15.98
N ASP A 259 11.28 -10.08 -16.72
CA ASP A 259 11.28 -8.62 -16.53
C ASP A 259 11.64 -8.19 -15.10
N SER A 260 12.64 -8.86 -14.50
CA SER A 260 13.03 -8.68 -13.10
C SER A 260 11.90 -9.00 -12.11
N GLY A 261 11.14 -10.07 -12.37
CA GLY A 261 10.04 -10.52 -11.53
C GLY A 261 8.67 -9.88 -11.84
N ARG A 262 8.58 -8.93 -12.78
CA ARG A 262 7.35 -8.16 -13.05
C ARG A 262 6.32 -8.86 -13.94
N SER A 263 6.71 -9.97 -14.55
CA SER A 263 5.91 -10.76 -15.47
C SER A 263 5.98 -12.24 -15.07
N PHE A 264 4.85 -12.92 -14.90
CA PHE A 264 4.76 -14.35 -14.56
C PHE A 264 4.02 -15.11 -15.67
N HIS A 265 4.64 -16.17 -16.17
CA HIS A 265 4.20 -16.96 -17.34
C HIS A 265 3.88 -18.41 -16.91
N PRO A 266 2.67 -18.66 -16.36
CA PRO A 266 2.29 -19.98 -15.87
C PRO A 266 2.19 -21.03 -16.99
N ASP A 267 1.92 -20.61 -18.23
CA ASP A 267 1.85 -21.42 -19.44
C ASP A 267 3.20 -22.01 -19.86
N ARG A 268 4.31 -21.45 -19.36
CA ARG A 268 5.67 -21.92 -19.64
C ARG A 268 6.21 -22.89 -18.60
N LEU A 269 5.45 -23.16 -17.55
CA LEU A 269 5.88 -24.05 -16.48
C LEU A 269 5.76 -25.52 -16.88
N THR A 270 6.79 -26.30 -16.57
CA THR A 270 6.75 -27.75 -16.66
C THR A 270 5.84 -28.34 -15.57
N PRO A 271 5.34 -29.59 -15.72
CA PRO A 271 4.55 -30.24 -14.66
C PRO A 271 5.26 -30.31 -13.31
N ALA A 272 6.59 -30.50 -13.31
CA ALA A 272 7.41 -30.51 -12.10
C ALA A 272 7.46 -29.12 -11.42
N GLN A 273 7.60 -28.05 -12.20
CA GLN A 273 7.55 -26.68 -11.67
C GLN A 273 6.18 -26.34 -11.09
N ILE A 274 5.09 -26.68 -11.80
CA ILE A 274 3.72 -26.50 -11.30
C ILE A 274 3.55 -27.22 -9.97
N SER A 275 3.94 -28.50 -9.88
CA SER A 275 3.81 -29.27 -8.65
C SER A 275 4.62 -28.68 -7.48
N GLY A 276 5.86 -28.26 -7.73
CA GLY A 276 6.69 -27.61 -6.71
C GLY A 276 6.12 -26.29 -6.22
N LEU A 277 5.66 -25.43 -7.13
CA LEU A 277 5.06 -24.13 -6.79
C LEU A 277 3.73 -24.27 -6.06
N THR A 278 2.89 -25.24 -6.45
CA THR A 278 1.64 -25.55 -5.74
C THR A 278 1.88 -26.01 -4.31
N LYS A 279 2.96 -26.77 -4.05
CA LYS A 279 3.33 -27.20 -2.68
C LYS A 279 3.90 -26.07 -1.83
N ALA A 280 4.32 -24.96 -2.44
CA ALA A 280 4.96 -23.84 -1.74
C ALA A 280 3.96 -22.87 -1.06
N VAL A 281 2.65 -23.03 -1.29
CA VAL A 281 1.61 -22.07 -0.90
C VAL A 281 0.58 -22.66 0.07
#